data_AF-A0A1G7BE23-F1
#
_entry.id   AF-A0A1G7BE23-F1
#
_cell.length_a   1.000
_cell.length_b   1.000
_cell.length_c   1.000
_cell.angle_alpha   90.00
_cell.angle_beta   90.00
_cell.angle_gamma   90.00
#
_symmetry.space_group_name_H-M   'P 1'
#
loop_
_entity.id
_entity.type
_entity.pdbx_description
1 polymer ?
#
loop_
_entity_poly.entity_id
_entity_poly.type
_entity_poly.pdbx_seq_one_letter_code
_entity_poly.pdbx_strand_id
1 'polypeptide(L)'
;MAFYATIKAYKIAEKNYPKTASNDGKGNAFRHALWCCLIMMYCCKISSPQKSLKFCEKITNLHEELFPNPLLEREMDLHNNKIGMDYFMTLLPSIHRQFFETSFFIDELKSKTEKAVAISSLEDNFGEGLVYIDKENIA
;
A
#
# COMPACT_ATOMS: atom_id res chain seq x y z
N MET A 1 -2.72 2.16 -16.42
CA MET A 1 -2.01 1.21 -15.52
C MET A 1 -2.45 1.35 -14.06
N ALA A 2 -2.56 2.58 -13.52
CA ALA A 2 -3.05 2.82 -12.17
C ALA A 2 -4.44 2.21 -11.88
N PHE A 3 -5.44 2.44 -12.72
CA PHE A 3 -6.79 1.88 -12.55
C PHE A 3 -6.81 0.34 -12.46
N TYR A 4 -6.04 -0.32 -13.33
CA TYR A 4 -5.90 -1.78 -13.29
C TYR A 4 -5.22 -2.25 -12.00
N ALA A 5 -4.20 -1.53 -11.52
CA ALA A 5 -3.58 -1.80 -10.23
C ALA A 5 -4.57 -1.62 -9.07
N THR A 6 -5.43 -0.60 -9.10
CA THR A 6 -6.46 -0.37 -8.07
C THR A 6 -7.41 -1.57 -7.98
N ILE A 7 -8.01 -1.99 -9.11
CA ILE A 7 -8.93 -3.13 -9.14
C ILE A 7 -8.22 -4.41 -8.68
N LYS A 8 -6.99 -4.64 -9.15
CA LYS A 8 -6.25 -5.86 -8.83
C LYS A 8 -5.85 -5.91 -7.36
N ALA A 9 -5.34 -4.82 -6.79
CA ALA A 9 -5.00 -4.72 -5.38
C ALA A 9 -6.23 -4.95 -4.50
N TYR A 10 -7.36 -4.31 -4.83
CA TYR A 10 -8.61 -4.49 -4.11
C TYR A 10 -9.06 -5.96 -4.12
N LYS A 11 -9.14 -6.61 -5.28
CA LYS A 11 -9.55 -8.03 -5.37
C LYS A 11 -8.64 -8.97 -4.58
N ILE A 12 -7.33 -8.73 -4.59
CA ILE A 12 -6.39 -9.53 -3.82
C ILE A 12 -6.56 -9.28 -2.32
N ALA A 13 -6.71 -8.02 -1.92
CA ALA A 13 -6.94 -7.66 -0.51
C ALA A 13 -8.25 -8.26 0.00
N GLU A 14 -9.35 -8.13 -0.75
CA GLU A 14 -10.67 -8.69 -0.41
C GLU A 14 -10.61 -10.22 -0.25
N LYS A 15 -9.87 -10.92 -1.11
CA LYS A 15 -9.68 -12.37 -0.99
C LYS A 15 -8.93 -12.77 0.28
N ASN A 16 -7.93 -12.00 0.70
CA ASN A 16 -7.06 -12.34 1.84
C ASN A 16 -7.56 -11.78 3.18
N TYR A 17 -8.27 -10.65 3.15
CA TYR A 17 -8.74 -9.89 4.31
C TYR A 17 -10.19 -9.42 4.12
N PRO A 18 -11.16 -10.32 3.89
CA PRO A 18 -12.52 -9.95 3.47
C PRO A 18 -13.26 -9.03 4.44
N LYS A 19 -12.89 -9.04 5.73
CA LYS A 19 -13.51 -8.21 6.77
C LYS A 19 -12.93 -6.80 6.86
N THR A 20 -11.67 -6.62 6.45
CA THR A 20 -10.90 -5.39 6.69
C THR A 20 -10.30 -4.78 5.43
N ALA A 21 -10.59 -5.35 4.26
CA ALA A 21 -10.07 -4.86 2.98
C ALA A 21 -10.75 -3.58 2.49
N SER A 22 -11.85 -3.14 3.13
CA SER A 22 -12.66 -1.98 2.72
C SER A 22 -12.90 -0.96 3.85
N ASN A 23 -12.28 -1.16 5.01
CA ASN A 23 -12.28 -0.23 6.15
C ASN A 23 -10.84 0.24 6.42
N ASP A 24 -10.50 0.62 7.65
CA ASP A 24 -9.16 1.12 8.02
C ASP A 24 -8.29 0.08 8.74
N GLY A 25 -8.74 -1.18 8.72
CA GLY A 25 -8.05 -2.29 9.37
C GLY A 25 -6.86 -2.81 8.58
N LYS A 26 -6.24 -3.89 9.08
CA LYS A 26 -5.05 -4.53 8.49
C LYS A 26 -5.16 -4.83 6.98
N GLY A 27 -6.35 -5.21 6.51
CA GLY A 27 -6.60 -5.49 5.10
C GLY A 27 -6.45 -4.27 4.19
N ASN A 28 -6.78 -3.08 4.68
CA ASN A 28 -6.56 -1.82 3.98
C ASN A 28 -5.07 -1.49 3.93
N ALA A 29 -4.35 -1.61 5.06
CA ALA A 29 -2.91 -1.40 5.08
C ALA A 29 -2.18 -2.29 4.04
N PHE A 30 -2.56 -3.57 3.97
CA PHE A 30 -2.10 -4.49 2.93
C PHE A 30 -2.46 -4.01 1.51
N ARG A 31 -3.72 -3.58 1.30
CA ARG A 31 -4.23 -3.11 0.00
C ARG A 31 -3.42 -1.92 -0.52
N HIS A 32 -3.17 -0.91 0.32
CA HIS A 32 -2.42 0.30 -0.04
C HIS A 32 -0.97 -0.03 -0.43
N ALA A 33 -0.29 -0.82 0.40
CA ALA A 33 1.08 -1.23 0.10
C ALA A 33 1.17 -2.07 -1.20
N LEU A 34 0.24 -3.02 -1.39
CA LEU A 34 0.16 -3.82 -2.61
C LEU A 34 -0.17 -2.96 -3.84
N TRP A 35 -1.07 -2.00 -3.69
CA TRP A 35 -1.45 -1.10 -4.76
C TRP A 35 -0.24 -0.31 -5.28
N CYS A 36 0.57 0.25 -4.38
CA CYS A 36 1.82 0.92 -4.73
C CYS A 36 2.80 -0.03 -5.43
N CYS A 37 3.02 -1.24 -4.91
CA CYS A 37 3.87 -2.24 -5.56
C CYS A 37 3.39 -2.57 -6.99
N LEU A 38 2.08 -2.69 -7.21
CA LEU A 38 1.53 -2.96 -8.53
C LEU A 38 1.69 -1.78 -9.49
N ILE A 39 1.43 -0.55 -9.05
CA ILE A 39 1.68 0.64 -9.88
C ILE A 39 3.16 0.70 -10.27
N MET A 40 4.05 0.58 -9.28
CA MET A 40 5.49 0.58 -9.48
C MET A 40 5.94 -0.50 -10.44
N MET A 41 5.46 -1.73 -10.27
CA MET A 41 5.73 -2.85 -11.17
C MET A 41 5.35 -2.54 -12.61
N TYR A 42 4.12 -2.06 -12.85
CA TYR A 42 3.67 -1.77 -14.21
C TYR A 42 4.45 -0.61 -14.84
N CYS A 43 4.69 0.45 -14.09
CA CYS A 43 5.41 1.64 -14.57
C CYS A 43 6.90 1.37 -14.82
N CYS A 44 7.57 0.61 -13.96
CA CYS A 44 8.99 0.28 -14.11
C CYS A 44 9.28 -0.59 -15.34
N LYS A 45 8.28 -1.30 -15.89
CA LYS A 45 8.44 -2.05 -17.15
C LYS A 45 8.65 -1.15 -18.36
N ILE A 46 8.18 0.10 -18.31
CA ILE A 46 8.23 1.05 -19.44
C ILE A 46 8.94 2.37 -19.12
N SER A 47 9.33 2.59 -17.87
CA SER A 47 9.97 3.83 -17.40
C SER A 47 11.08 3.53 -16.39
N SER A 48 11.82 4.56 -15.97
CA SER A 48 12.80 4.40 -14.91
C SER A 48 12.11 4.25 -13.54
N PRO A 49 12.77 3.60 -12.57
CA PRO A 49 12.24 3.49 -11.21
C PRO A 49 11.86 4.84 -10.58
N GLN A 50 12.71 5.86 -10.71
CA GLN A 50 12.47 7.16 -10.10
C GLN A 50 11.29 7.91 -10.74
N LYS A 51 11.10 7.79 -12.06
CA LYS A 51 9.91 8.35 -12.73
C LYS A 51 8.65 7.61 -12.32
N SER A 52 8.74 6.29 -12.16
CA SER A 52 7.63 5.44 -11.72
C SER A 52 7.24 5.74 -10.28
N LEU A 53 8.21 5.96 -9.40
CA LEU A 53 8.01 6.36 -8.00
C LEU A 53 7.24 7.68 -7.91
N LYS A 54 7.73 8.71 -8.59
CA LYS A 54 7.04 10.02 -8.65
C LYS A 54 5.63 9.92 -9.21
N PHE A 55 5.42 9.06 -10.21
CA PHE A 55 4.09 8.84 -10.78
C PHE A 55 3.17 8.09 -9.81
N CYS A 56 3.70 7.08 -9.10
CA CYS A 56 2.95 6.33 -8.10
C CYS A 56 2.46 7.26 -6.99
N GLU A 57 3.37 8.02 -6.38
CA GLU A 57 3.06 9.01 -5.35
C GLU A 57 2.02 10.03 -5.83
N LYS A 58 2.18 10.57 -7.04
CA LYS A 58 1.22 11.53 -7.60
C LYS A 58 -0.18 10.93 -7.73
N ILE A 59 -0.30 9.69 -8.19
CA ILE A 59 -1.60 9.03 -8.38
C ILE A 59 -2.24 8.63 -7.06
N THR A 60 -1.46 8.14 -6.10
CA THR A 60 -1.97 7.77 -4.79
C THR A 60 -2.43 9.02 -4.04
N ASN A 61 -1.65 10.11 -4.05
CA ASN A 61 -2.05 11.37 -3.41
C ASN A 61 -3.31 11.96 -4.07
N LEU A 62 -3.40 11.91 -5.41
CA LEU A 62 -4.60 12.34 -6.12
C LEU A 62 -5.82 11.49 -5.74
N HIS A 63 -5.67 10.18 -5.52
CA HIS A 63 -6.77 9.34 -5.05
C HIS A 63 -7.28 9.80 -3.67
N GLU A 64 -6.38 10.04 -2.72
CA GLU A 64 -6.74 10.55 -1.39
C GLU A 64 -7.36 11.96 -1.43
N GLU A 65 -7.01 12.79 -2.43
CA GLU A 65 -7.64 14.10 -2.64
C GLU A 65 -9.04 13.99 -3.25
N LEU A 66 -9.27 13.02 -4.15
CA LEU A 66 -10.56 12.80 -4.79
C LEU A 66 -11.56 12.10 -3.86
N PHE A 67 -11.08 11.30 -2.91
CA PHE A 67 -11.88 10.55 -1.93
C PHE A 67 -11.43 10.92 -0.51
N PRO A 68 -11.84 12.09 0.01
CA PRO A 68 -11.31 12.61 1.27
C PRO A 68 -11.75 11.76 2.47
N ASN A 69 -10.76 11.28 3.23
CA ASN A 69 -10.92 10.62 4.53
C ASN A 69 -10.65 11.59 5.70
N PRO A 70 -11.11 11.28 6.92
CA PRO A 70 -10.62 11.89 8.16
C PRO A 70 -9.09 11.92 8.23
N LEU A 71 -8.54 12.92 8.92
CA LEU A 71 -7.10 13.20 8.91
C LEU A 71 -6.24 11.99 9.31
N LEU A 72 -6.63 11.24 10.35
CA LEU A 72 -5.89 10.04 10.79
C LEU A 72 -5.90 8.92 9.75
N GLU A 73 -7.06 8.66 9.13
CA GLU A 73 -7.24 7.65 8.08
C GLU A 73 -6.40 8.02 6.85
N ARG A 74 -6.40 9.31 6.47
CA ARG A 74 -5.57 9.81 5.38
C ARG A 74 -4.07 9.62 5.65
N GLU A 75 -3.58 9.96 6.84
CA GLU A 75 -2.17 9.78 7.17
C GLU A 75 -1.77 8.30 7.24
N MET A 76 -2.66 7.42 7.70
CA MET A 76 -2.50 5.97 7.64
C MET A 76 -2.34 5.49 6.19
N ASP A 77 -3.22 5.91 5.29
CA ASP A 77 -3.19 5.55 3.87
C ASP A 77 -1.91 6.06 3.18
N LEU A 78 -1.52 7.31 3.43
CA LEU A 78 -0.29 7.92 2.91
C LEU A 78 0.97 7.18 3.39
N HIS A 79 1.03 6.83 4.67
CA HIS A 79 2.13 6.05 5.24
C HIS A 79 2.22 4.66 4.62
N ASN A 80 1.11 3.93 4.55
CA ASN A 80 1.09 2.58 3.97
C ASN A 80 1.42 2.59 2.46
N ASN A 81 1.01 3.63 1.74
CA ASN A 81 1.42 3.86 0.35
C ASN A 81 2.95 4.00 0.26
N LYS A 82 3.55 4.81 1.15
CA LYS A 82 5.00 4.99 1.22
C LYS A 82 5.74 3.67 1.52
N ILE A 83 5.27 2.87 2.47
CA ILE A 83 5.86 1.55 2.77
C ILE A 83 5.83 0.64 1.54
N GLY A 84 4.72 0.62 0.78
CA GLY A 84 4.63 -0.16 -0.44
C GLY A 84 5.60 0.31 -1.54
N MET A 85 5.78 1.62 -1.70
CA MET A 85 6.74 2.20 -2.63
C MET A 85 8.19 1.89 -2.24
N ASP A 86 8.53 2.10 -0.96
CA ASP A 86 9.86 1.86 -0.43
C ASP A 86 10.23 0.37 -0.52
N TYR A 87 9.29 -0.53 -0.16
CA TYR A 87 9.48 -1.97 -0.32
C TYR A 87 9.81 -2.32 -1.77
N PHE A 88 9.03 -1.84 -2.75
CA PHE A 88 9.34 -2.11 -4.16
C PHE A 88 10.74 -1.62 -4.56
N MET A 89 11.16 -0.45 -4.09
CA MET A 89 12.48 0.09 -4.36
C MET A 89 13.61 -0.79 -3.81
N THR A 90 13.41 -1.44 -2.66
CA THR A 90 14.40 -2.38 -2.10
C THR A 90 14.61 -3.63 -2.95
N LEU A 91 13.65 -3.99 -3.81
CA LEU A 91 13.73 -5.18 -4.66
C LEU A 91 14.52 -4.95 -5.95
N LEU A 92 14.60 -3.70 -6.42
CA LEU A 92 15.22 -3.34 -7.71
C LEU A 92 16.68 -3.76 -7.88
N PRO A 93 17.54 -3.76 -6.84
CA PRO A 93 18.91 -4.28 -6.98
C PRO A 93 18.96 -5.79 -7.23
N SER A 94 17.95 -6.55 -6.80
CA SER A 94 17.92 -8.01 -6.84
C SER A 94 17.17 -8.58 -8.05
N ILE A 95 16.17 -7.86 -8.55
CA ILE A 95 15.27 -8.34 -9.60
C ILE A 95 15.25 -7.32 -10.73
N HIS A 96 15.59 -7.76 -11.94
CA HIS A 96 15.45 -6.92 -13.11
C HIS A 96 13.97 -6.58 -13.34
N ARG A 97 13.68 -5.29 -13.52
CA ARG A 97 12.34 -4.69 -13.58
C ARG A 97 11.31 -5.36 -14.49
N GLN A 98 11.74 -6.10 -15.52
CA GLN A 98 10.84 -6.83 -16.41
C GLN A 98 10.26 -8.12 -15.80
N PHE A 99 10.96 -8.73 -14.85
CA PHE A 99 10.59 -10.02 -14.26
C PHE A 99 9.71 -9.92 -13.01
N PHE A 100 9.33 -8.71 -12.59
CA PHE A 100 8.36 -8.57 -11.50
C PHE A 100 7.00 -9.15 -11.88
N GLU A 101 6.48 -9.97 -10.98
CA GLU A 101 5.15 -10.55 -10.99
C GLU A 101 4.40 -10.18 -9.70
N THR A 102 3.07 -10.19 -9.76
CA THR A 102 2.23 -9.83 -8.61
C THR A 102 2.47 -10.73 -7.39
N SER A 103 2.73 -12.02 -7.62
CA SER A 103 3.01 -13.01 -6.56
C SER A 103 4.21 -12.63 -5.70
N PHE A 104 5.21 -11.92 -6.24
CA PHE A 104 6.44 -11.56 -5.53
C PHE A 104 6.18 -10.66 -4.32
N PHE A 105 5.06 -9.93 -4.31
CA PHE A 105 4.74 -9.00 -3.24
C PHE A 105 3.84 -9.61 -2.17
N ILE A 106 3.07 -10.65 -2.50
CA ILE A 106 1.94 -11.08 -1.67
C ILE A 106 2.41 -11.57 -0.30
N ASP A 107 3.35 -12.52 -0.26
CA ASP A 107 3.74 -13.18 0.99
C ASP A 107 4.51 -12.24 1.92
N GLU A 108 5.42 -11.43 1.38
CA GLU A 108 6.14 -10.44 2.17
C GLU A 108 5.22 -9.33 2.67
N LEU A 109 4.27 -8.85 1.84
CA LEU A 109 3.30 -7.87 2.32
C LEU A 109 2.37 -8.45 3.38
N LYS A 110 1.99 -9.74 3.30
CA LYS A 110 1.25 -10.42 4.38
C LYS A 110 2.06 -10.46 5.69
N SER A 111 3.33 -10.84 5.62
CA SER A 111 4.26 -10.83 6.77
C SER A 111 4.37 -9.42 7.38
N LYS A 112 4.43 -8.36 6.56
CA LYS A 112 4.40 -6.97 7.03
C LYS A 112 3.06 -6.60 7.67
N THR A 113 1.94 -7.08 7.11
CA THR A 113 0.60 -6.84 7.66
C THR A 113 0.36 -7.55 8.99
N GLU A 114 0.92 -8.75 9.19
CA GLU A 114 0.87 -9.46 10.48
C GLU A 114 1.53 -8.65 11.60
N LYS A 115 2.65 -8.00 11.26
CA LYS A 115 3.44 -7.12 12.14
C LYS A 115 2.93 -5.67 12.16
N ALA A 116 1.82 -5.37 11.48
CA ALA A 116 1.30 -4.02 11.42
C ALA A 116 0.87 -3.53 12.81
N VAL A 117 1.08 -2.24 13.07
CA VAL A 117 0.81 -1.61 14.36
C VAL A 117 -0.53 -0.87 14.30
N ALA A 118 -1.34 -1.03 15.36
CA ALA A 118 -2.57 -0.26 15.50
C ALA A 118 -2.24 1.17 15.92
N ILE A 119 -2.83 2.15 15.24
CA ILE A 119 -2.75 3.57 15.59
C ILE A 119 -4.15 4.10 15.95
N SER A 120 -4.17 5.09 16.82
CA SER A 120 -5.35 5.72 17.40
C SER A 120 -5.29 7.24 17.38
N SER A 121 -4.10 7.83 17.24
CA SER A 121 -3.91 9.27 17.15
C SER A 121 -2.79 9.66 16.17
N LEU A 122 -2.69 10.95 15.85
CA LEU A 122 -1.67 11.49 14.95
C LEU A 122 -0.29 11.59 15.62
N GLU A 123 -0.25 11.54 16.95
CA GLU A 123 0.97 11.54 17.76
C GLU A 123 1.57 10.14 17.89
N ASP A 124 0.84 9.10 17.50
CA ASP A 124 1.36 7.74 17.50
C ASP A 124 2.57 7.61 16.58
N ASN A 125 3.49 6.70 16.92
CA ASN A 125 4.64 6.42 16.08
C ASN A 125 4.26 5.45 14.97
N PHE A 126 4.23 5.94 13.73
CA PHE A 126 3.92 5.14 12.54
C PHE A 126 5.04 4.14 12.20
N GLY A 127 6.25 4.36 12.71
CA GLY A 127 7.39 3.45 12.59
C GLY A 127 7.80 3.18 11.14
N GLU A 128 8.47 2.04 10.93
CA GLU A 128 8.91 1.56 9.60
C GLU A 128 7.99 0.46 9.04
N GLY A 129 6.93 0.11 9.77
CA GLY A 129 5.99 -0.94 9.42
C GLY A 129 4.70 -0.41 8.83
N LEU A 130 3.82 -1.33 8.41
CA LEU A 130 2.44 -0.97 8.07
C LEU A 130 1.68 -0.59 9.34
N VAL A 131 0.70 0.30 9.20
CA VAL A 131 -0.17 0.75 10.29
C VAL A 131 -1.63 0.62 9.92
N TYR A 132 -2.50 0.48 10.92
CA TYR A 132 -3.94 0.37 10.72
C TYR A 132 -4.72 0.98 11.89
N ILE A 133 -5.98 1.30 11.68
CA ILE A 133 -6.87 1.79 12.73
C ILE A 133 -7.81 0.67 13.13
N ASP A 134 -7.77 0.32 14.42
CA ASP A 134 -8.64 -0.73 14.97
C ASP A 134 -9.95 -0.14 15.47
N LYS A 135 -10.95 -0.08 14.60
CA LYS A 135 -12.31 0.38 14.96
C LYS A 135 -13.07 -0.62 15.84
N GLU A 136 -12.58 -1.84 16.08
CA GLU A 136 -13.20 -2.78 17.02
C GLU A 136 -12.79 -2.55 18.49
N ASN A 137 -11.74 -1.75 18.75
CA ASN A 137 -11.25 -1.42 20.09
C ASN A 137 -11.54 0.05 20.51
N ILE A 138 -12.29 0.80 19.70
CA ILE A 138 -12.78 2.14 20.04
C ILE A 138 -14.24 1.99 20.49
N ALA A 139 -14.43 1.56 21.73
CA ALA A 139 -15.71 1.56 22.44
C ALA A 139 -15.63 2.50 23.65
#